data_AF-A0A531MIB6-F1
#
_entry.id   AF-A0A531MIB6-F1
#
_cell.length_a   1.000
_cell.length_b   1.000
_cell.length_c   1.000
_cell.angle_alpha   90.00
_cell.angle_beta   90.00
_cell.angle_gamma   90.00
#
_symmetry.space_group_name_H-M   'P 1'
#
loop_
_entity.id
_entity.type
_entity.pdbx_description
1 polymer ?
#
loop_
_entity_poly.entity_id
_entity_poly.type
_entity_poly.pdbx_seq_one_letter_code
_entity_poly.pdbx_strand_id
1 'polypeptide(L)'
;FAAAGFNFQQISYLDASDNERREKIEEFRKPDSAIHGLVSCAVLTKGFDVPDVRCGISCRPYRKSFSSHVQELGRVMRIADGKDFGLWLDHSGNCVTFAEDTAWLFEHGVDSLSSAQKKDSEAREPAERVKQKYFCGECGLQMEPHHDTCLSCGWRRPKYGEIQVVEGELIDVDFSIRNAFEPRKGLRAKCLDDPRAIWNTALAYCLSNGRKGDEASRKWAYGVWRGIYPGSKLPYGLYETACEPARVQVDEWQLVEREVKRFRKGSQRRAA
;
A
#
# COMPACT_ATOMS: atom_id res chain seq x y z
N PHE A 1 21.29 20.38 11.42
CA PHE A 1 20.98 21.33 12.50
C PHE A 1 22.23 21.94 13.11
N ALA A 2 23.15 21.18 13.71
CA ALA A 2 24.36 21.72 14.33
C ALA A 2 25.23 22.57 13.37
N ALA A 3 25.45 22.11 12.13
CA ALA A 3 26.18 22.87 11.11
C ALA A 3 25.53 24.21 10.73
N ALA A 4 24.22 24.35 10.98
CA ALA A 4 23.45 25.58 10.77
C ALA A 4 23.30 26.40 12.08
N GLY A 5 24.01 26.04 13.15
CA GLY A 5 23.98 26.75 14.43
C GLY A 5 22.86 26.34 15.38
N PHE A 6 22.03 25.35 15.04
CA PHE A 6 20.93 24.91 15.90
C PHE A 6 21.34 23.73 16.80
N ASN A 7 21.15 23.91 18.11
CA ASN A 7 21.39 22.85 19.11
C ASN A 7 20.19 21.91 19.20
N PHE A 8 20.27 20.76 18.52
CA PHE A 8 19.28 19.70 18.60
C PHE A 8 19.79 18.58 19.49
N GLN A 9 18.97 18.14 20.45
CA GLN A 9 19.33 17.09 21.40
C GLN A 9 18.58 15.80 21.10
N GLN A 10 19.27 14.67 21.16
CA GLN A 10 18.66 13.36 20.98
C GLN A 10 18.01 12.89 22.29
N ILE A 11 16.82 12.31 22.16
CA ILE A 11 16.12 11.59 23.23
C ILE A 11 15.81 10.17 22.74
N SER A 12 16.40 9.19 23.40
CA SER A 12 16.18 7.76 23.17
C SER A 12 15.45 7.09 24.34
N TYR A 13 14.82 5.95 24.08
CA TYR A 13 14.30 5.07 25.12
C TYR A 13 15.42 4.28 25.83
N LEU A 14 16.61 4.22 25.21
CA LEU A 14 17.80 3.53 25.73
C LEU A 14 18.73 4.45 26.53
N ASP A 15 18.41 5.74 26.66
CA ASP A 15 19.19 6.67 27.47
C ASP A 15 19.04 6.24 28.95
N ALA A 16 20.17 6.18 29.67
CA ALA A 16 20.39 5.30 30.82
C ALA A 16 19.61 5.63 32.10
N SER A 17 18.67 6.57 32.08
CA SER A 17 17.64 6.75 33.11
C SER A 17 16.51 7.68 32.62
N ASP A 18 15.28 7.46 33.08
CA ASP A 18 14.15 8.39 32.85
C ASP A 18 14.43 9.84 33.28
N ASN A 19 15.45 10.05 34.12
CA ASN A 19 15.86 11.38 34.60
C ASN A 19 16.51 12.23 33.49
N GLU A 20 17.46 11.71 32.72
CA GLU A 20 18.15 12.49 31.67
C GLU A 20 17.17 12.97 30.59
N ARG A 21 16.22 12.12 30.22
CA ARG A 21 15.15 12.46 29.28
C ARG A 21 14.28 13.60 29.84
N ARG A 22 13.89 13.49 31.10
CA ARG A 22 13.09 14.54 31.78
C ARG A 22 13.87 15.84 31.83
N GLU A 23 15.14 15.82 32.20
CA GLU A 23 16.00 17.00 32.27
C GLU A 23 16.11 17.70 30.92
N LYS A 24 16.31 16.96 29.82
CA LYS A 24 16.32 17.52 28.46
C LYS A 24 14.97 18.16 28.07
N ILE A 25 13.85 17.54 28.46
CA ILE A 25 12.52 18.08 28.17
C ILE A 25 12.24 19.34 29.01
N GLU A 26 12.60 19.32 30.30
CA GLU A 26 12.46 20.49 31.18
C GLU A 26 13.34 21.65 30.71
N GLU A 27 14.57 21.36 30.29
CA GLU A 27 15.44 22.37 29.67
C GLU A 27 14.84 22.92 28.38
N PHE A 28 14.30 22.06 27.51
CA PHE A 28 13.66 22.48 26.25
C PHE A 28 12.41 23.33 26.46
N ARG A 29 11.70 23.18 27.59
CA ARG A 29 10.49 23.97 27.92
C ARG A 29 10.82 25.42 28.29
N LYS A 30 12.07 25.73 28.64
CA LYS A 30 12.44 27.09 29.06
C LYS A 30 12.38 28.06 27.88
N PRO A 31 11.84 29.28 28.05
CA PRO A 31 11.81 30.29 26.99
C PRO A 31 13.20 30.66 26.45
N ASP A 32 14.22 30.58 27.30
CA ASP A 32 15.63 30.87 27.04
C ASP A 32 16.49 29.60 26.90
N SER A 33 15.86 28.47 26.53
CA SER A 33 16.54 27.19 26.41
C SER A 33 17.73 27.25 25.45
N ALA A 34 18.83 26.62 25.85
CA ALA A 34 19.93 26.35 24.93
C ALA A 34 19.55 25.29 23.87
N ILE A 35 18.50 24.51 24.10
CA ILE A 35 18.02 23.44 23.20
C ILE A 35 16.99 24.02 22.25
N HIS A 36 17.30 24.00 20.95
CA HIS A 36 16.41 24.49 19.91
C HIS A 36 15.43 23.42 19.40
N GLY A 37 15.75 22.14 19.60
CA GLY A 37 14.92 21.04 19.13
C GLY A 37 15.29 19.69 19.72
N LEU A 38 14.33 18.77 19.67
CA LEU A 38 14.47 17.41 20.17
C LEU A 38 14.34 16.42 19.02
N VAL A 39 15.27 15.47 18.94
CA VAL A 39 15.27 14.40 17.93
C VAL A 39 14.93 13.09 18.62
N SER A 40 13.92 12.39 18.11
CA SER A 40 13.49 11.12 18.68
C SER A 40 13.01 10.11 17.64
N CYS A 41 13.28 8.83 17.90
CA CYS A 41 12.69 7.72 17.20
C CYS A 41 11.56 7.12 18.05
N ALA A 42 10.31 7.53 17.80
CA ALA A 42 9.09 6.99 18.43
C ALA A 42 8.90 7.24 19.95
N VAL A 43 9.78 7.99 20.62
CA VAL A 43 9.70 8.22 22.08
C VAL A 43 8.80 9.42 22.45
N LEU A 44 8.57 10.35 21.51
CA LEU A 44 7.77 11.56 21.75
C LEU A 44 6.25 11.31 21.82
N THR A 45 5.79 10.08 21.59
CA THR A 45 4.36 9.76 21.60
C THR A 45 3.79 9.67 23.02
N LYS A 46 4.60 9.28 24.01
CA LYS A 46 4.20 9.13 25.42
C LYS A 46 5.00 10.05 26.34
N GLY A 47 4.30 10.95 27.04
CA GLY A 47 4.87 11.81 28.09
C GLY A 47 5.59 13.07 27.62
N PHE A 48 5.58 13.38 26.31
CA PHE A 48 6.02 14.68 25.81
C PHE A 48 4.84 15.66 25.78
N ASP A 49 4.89 16.69 26.62
CA ASP A 49 3.87 17.73 26.70
C ASP A 49 4.53 19.11 26.77
N VAL A 50 4.78 19.69 25.61
CA VAL A 50 5.34 21.03 25.44
C VAL A 50 4.46 21.74 24.40
N PRO A 51 3.40 22.45 24.82
CA PRO A 51 2.34 22.93 23.91
C PRO A 51 2.79 24.08 23.01
N ASP A 52 3.83 24.81 23.41
CA ASP A 52 4.45 25.94 22.71
C ASP A 52 5.38 25.52 21.55
N VAL A 53 5.53 24.22 21.28
CA VAL A 53 6.27 23.72 20.11
C VAL A 53 5.66 24.25 18.81
N ARG A 54 6.46 24.99 18.04
CA ARG A 54 6.03 25.62 16.79
C ARG A 54 6.29 24.78 15.54
N CYS A 55 7.23 23.83 15.57
CA CYS A 55 7.63 23.06 14.40
C CYS A 55 7.78 21.58 14.73
N GLY A 56 7.14 20.70 13.95
CA GLY A 56 7.40 19.27 13.94
C GLY A 56 7.97 18.83 12.61
N ILE A 57 8.93 17.91 12.65
CA ILE A 57 9.60 17.38 11.45
C ILE A 57 9.44 15.86 11.45
N SER A 58 8.69 15.32 10.49
CA SER A 58 8.42 13.90 10.33
C SER A 58 9.36 13.28 9.31
N CYS A 59 10.33 12.51 9.79
CA CYS A 59 11.28 11.77 8.98
C CYS A 59 11.02 10.24 8.97
N ARG A 60 9.94 9.80 9.60
CA ARG A 60 9.57 8.37 9.68
C ARG A 60 8.45 8.04 8.68
N PRO A 61 8.67 7.14 7.71
CA PRO A 61 7.60 6.67 6.83
C PRO A 61 6.68 5.69 7.57
N TYR A 62 5.43 6.07 7.73
CA TYR A 62 4.38 5.22 8.29
C TYR A 62 3.68 4.45 7.16
N ARG A 63 3.62 3.11 7.27
CA ARG A 63 2.90 2.25 6.31
C ARG A 63 1.49 1.86 6.74
N LYS A 64 1.24 1.91 8.05
CA LYS A 64 0.04 1.34 8.69
C LYS A 64 -0.59 2.27 9.72
N SER A 65 0.24 2.94 10.54
CA SER A 65 -0.27 3.67 11.70
C SER A 65 -0.57 5.12 11.36
N PHE A 66 -1.78 5.36 10.87
CA PHE A 66 -2.33 6.72 10.74
C PHE A 66 -2.48 7.35 12.13
N SER A 67 -2.89 6.56 13.13
CA SER A 67 -3.05 7.04 14.50
C SER A 67 -1.75 7.63 15.08
N SER A 68 -0.59 7.00 14.85
CA SER A 68 0.71 7.51 15.29
C SER A 68 1.04 8.86 14.63
N HIS A 69 0.78 8.97 13.32
CA HIS A 69 0.99 10.23 12.59
C HIS A 69 0.13 11.37 13.15
N VAL A 70 -1.16 11.12 13.39
CA VAL A 70 -2.08 12.11 13.98
C VAL A 70 -1.69 12.47 15.41
N GLN A 71 -1.23 11.50 16.21
CA GLN A 71 -0.78 11.77 17.58
C GLN A 71 0.46 12.66 17.61
N GLU A 72 1.44 12.43 16.72
CA GLU A 72 2.62 13.29 16.60
C GLU A 72 2.25 14.70 16.13
N LEU A 73 1.40 14.79 15.09
CA LEU A 73 0.86 16.05 14.59
C LEU A 73 0.15 16.83 15.72
N GLY A 74 -0.65 16.13 16.52
CA GLY A 74 -1.36 16.70 17.67
C GLY A 74 -0.47 17.25 18.78
N ARG A 75 0.83 16.90 18.83
CA ARG A 75 1.78 17.54 19.75
C ARG A 75 2.15 18.95 19.29
N VAL A 76 2.19 19.18 17.99
CA VAL A 76 2.49 20.49 17.39
C VAL A 76 1.23 21.34 17.24
N MET A 77 0.06 20.73 17.03
CA MET A 77 -1.19 21.47 16.81
C MET A 77 -1.88 21.96 18.10
N ARG A 78 -1.26 21.77 19.27
CA ARG A 78 -1.78 22.31 20.54
C ARG A 78 -1.74 23.83 20.56
N ILE A 79 -2.80 24.43 21.09
CA ILE A 79 -2.86 25.87 21.33
C ILE A 79 -2.03 26.19 22.57
N ALA A 80 -1.22 27.26 22.49
CA ALA A 80 -0.43 27.78 23.60
C ALA A 80 -0.40 29.31 23.53
N ASP A 81 -0.14 29.96 24.65
CA ASP A 81 0.04 31.40 24.67
C ASP A 81 1.28 31.82 23.86
N GLY A 82 1.17 32.93 23.12
CA GLY A 82 2.25 33.39 22.24
C GLY A 82 2.56 32.49 21.03
N LYS A 83 1.70 31.51 20.71
CA LYS A 83 1.82 30.64 19.54
C LYS A 83 0.77 31.00 18.48
N ASP A 84 1.25 31.59 17.39
CA ASP A 84 0.47 32.04 16.24
C ASP A 84 0.29 30.93 15.19
N PHE A 85 1.27 30.05 15.03
CA PHE A 85 1.18 28.92 14.09
C PHE A 85 1.84 27.64 14.63
N GLY A 86 1.44 26.52 14.03
CA GLY A 86 2.13 25.23 14.11
C GLY A 86 2.52 24.78 12.71
N LEU A 87 3.80 24.52 12.50
CA LEU A 87 4.36 24.05 11.23
C LEU A 87 4.65 22.55 11.31
N TRP A 88 4.16 21.79 10.35
CA TRP A 88 4.44 20.37 10.23
C TRP A 88 5.14 20.07 8.91
N LEU A 89 6.41 19.67 8.99
CA LEU A 89 7.25 19.33 7.84
C LEU A 89 7.32 17.82 7.69
N ASP A 90 6.71 17.28 6.64
CA ASP A 90 6.69 15.85 6.36
C ASP A 90 7.66 15.47 5.23
N HIS A 91 8.80 14.90 5.60
CA HIS A 91 9.79 14.39 4.65
C HIS A 91 9.54 12.93 4.24
N SER A 92 8.53 12.28 4.79
CA SER A 92 8.27 10.85 4.59
C SER A 92 7.09 10.58 3.64
N GLY A 93 6.31 11.60 3.32
CA GLY A 93 5.11 11.50 2.49
C GLY A 93 3.92 10.87 3.22
N ASN A 94 3.91 10.92 4.55
CA ASN A 94 2.78 10.51 5.38
C ASN A 94 1.52 11.34 5.10
N CYS A 95 1.64 12.65 4.96
CA CYS A 95 0.51 13.54 4.67
C CYS A 95 -0.17 13.18 3.34
N VAL A 96 0.63 12.75 2.35
CA VAL A 96 0.11 12.27 1.07
C VAL A 96 -0.51 10.88 1.20
N THR A 97 0.17 9.97 1.91
CA THR A 97 -0.26 8.59 2.10
C THR A 97 -1.58 8.51 2.87
N PHE A 98 -1.78 9.40 3.83
CA PHE A 98 -2.97 9.46 4.69
C PHE A 98 -3.93 10.61 4.31
N ALA A 99 -3.84 11.15 3.09
CA ALA A 99 -4.65 12.31 2.71
C ALA A 99 -6.16 12.06 2.88
N GLU A 100 -6.65 10.91 2.41
CA GLU A 100 -8.06 10.51 2.53
C GLU A 100 -8.48 10.27 3.99
N ASP A 101 -7.65 9.58 4.76
CA ASP A 101 -7.89 9.33 6.18
C ASP A 101 -7.93 10.63 6.99
N THR A 102 -7.06 11.58 6.64
CA THR A 102 -6.99 12.91 7.25
C THR A 102 -8.25 13.70 6.90
N ALA A 103 -8.65 13.74 5.62
CA ALA A 103 -9.87 14.42 5.21
C ALA A 103 -11.11 13.85 5.93
N TRP A 104 -11.20 12.51 6.01
CA TRP A 104 -12.27 11.84 6.73
C TRP A 104 -12.27 12.20 8.23
N LEU A 105 -11.10 12.22 8.87
CA LEU A 105 -10.95 12.58 10.29
C LEU A 105 -11.42 14.02 10.55
N PHE A 106 -11.10 14.96 9.65
CA PHE A 106 -11.53 16.36 9.78
C PHE A 106 -13.05 16.52 9.60
N GLU A 107 -13.66 15.75 8.70
CA GLU A 107 -15.09 15.85 8.42
C GLU A 107 -15.97 15.13 9.44
N HIS A 108 -15.53 13.96 9.91
CA HIS A 108 -16.35 13.07 10.75
C HIS A 108 -15.87 12.99 12.20
N GLY A 109 -14.67 13.47 12.52
CA GLY A 109 -14.10 13.36 13.86
C GLY A 109 -13.74 11.93 14.26
N VAL A 110 -13.67 11.69 15.58
CA VAL A 110 -13.36 10.37 16.16
C VAL A 110 -14.49 9.93 17.08
N ASP A 111 -15.31 8.97 16.64
CA ASP A 111 -16.43 8.47 17.45
C ASP A 111 -15.98 7.47 18.53
N SER A 112 -14.97 6.64 18.25
CA SER A 112 -14.46 5.64 19.21
C SER A 112 -13.04 5.14 18.89
N LEU A 113 -12.27 4.81 19.94
CA LEU A 113 -10.90 4.29 19.83
C LEU A 113 -10.78 2.96 19.07
N SER A 114 -11.84 2.14 19.05
CA SER A 114 -11.83 0.83 18.37
C SER A 114 -11.83 0.93 16.85
N SER A 115 -12.42 2.00 16.30
CA SER A 115 -12.45 2.29 14.87
C SER A 115 -11.06 2.63 14.31
N ALA A 116 -10.21 3.30 15.11
CA ALA A 116 -8.84 3.64 14.75
C ALA A 116 -7.95 2.40 14.55
N GLN A 117 -8.10 1.37 15.40
CA GLN A 117 -7.35 0.12 15.28
C GLN A 117 -7.66 -0.65 13.99
N LYS A 118 -8.90 -0.59 13.50
CA LYS A 118 -9.28 -1.26 12.24
C LYS A 118 -8.62 -0.56 11.05
N LYS A 119 -8.63 0.78 11.01
CA LYS A 119 -7.97 1.57 9.95
C LYS A 119 -6.44 1.45 9.95
N ASP A 120 -5.84 1.09 11.08
CA ASP A 120 -4.39 0.86 11.19
C ASP A 120 -3.95 -0.57 10.79
N SER A 121 -4.89 -1.49 10.57
CA SER A 121 -4.57 -2.90 10.29
C SER A 121 -4.15 -3.15 8.83
N GLU A 122 -4.64 -2.34 7.90
CA GLU A 122 -4.34 -2.46 6.47
C GLU A 122 -3.10 -1.65 6.11
N ALA A 123 -2.15 -2.30 5.41
CA ALA A 123 -0.99 -1.61 4.85
C ALA A 123 -1.46 -0.77 3.67
N ARG A 124 -1.14 0.51 3.69
CA ARG A 124 -1.41 1.41 2.56
C ARG A 124 -0.24 1.33 1.60
N GLU A 125 -0.53 1.08 0.33
CA GLU A 125 0.48 1.16 -0.70
C GLU A 125 0.75 2.64 -1.01
N PRO A 126 2.02 3.06 -1.10
CA PRO A 126 2.34 4.41 -1.53
C PRO A 126 1.76 4.64 -2.92
N ALA A 127 0.86 5.61 -3.06
CA ALA A 127 0.31 5.95 -4.37
C ALA A 127 1.41 6.62 -5.21
N GLU A 128 2.18 5.83 -5.93
CA GLU A 128 3.29 6.26 -6.80
C GLU A 128 2.85 7.35 -7.79
N ARG A 129 1.59 7.26 -8.25
CA ARG A 129 0.93 8.26 -9.12
C ARG A 129 0.84 9.65 -8.49
N VAL A 130 0.63 9.75 -7.18
CA VAL A 130 0.51 11.06 -6.49
C VAL A 130 1.88 11.71 -6.37
N LYS A 131 2.92 10.89 -6.10
CA LYS A 131 4.31 11.36 -6.08
C LYS A 131 4.74 11.92 -7.45
N GLN A 132 4.49 11.18 -8.53
CA GLN A 132 4.82 11.64 -9.88
C GLN A 132 4.07 12.92 -10.29
N LYS A 133 2.82 13.08 -9.84
CA LYS A 133 2.01 14.24 -10.20
C LYS A 133 2.46 15.49 -9.45
N TYR A 134 2.71 15.41 -8.14
CA TYR A 134 2.91 16.60 -7.30
C TYR A 134 4.35 16.83 -6.85
N PHE A 135 5.26 15.90 -7.10
CA PHE A 135 6.65 16.01 -6.67
C PHE A 135 7.61 16.05 -7.85
N CYS A 136 8.73 16.71 -7.66
CA CYS A 136 9.84 16.71 -8.58
C CYS A 136 10.45 15.31 -8.70
N GLY A 137 10.66 14.83 -9.93
CA GLY A 137 11.27 13.52 -10.19
C GLY A 137 12.73 13.40 -9.74
N GLU A 138 13.45 14.52 -9.65
CA GLU A 138 14.87 14.54 -9.31
C GLU A 138 15.13 14.83 -7.81
N CYS A 139 14.75 16.02 -7.32
CA CYS A 139 15.02 16.41 -5.92
C CYS A 139 13.87 16.09 -4.94
N GLY A 140 12.71 15.64 -5.41
CA GLY A 140 11.57 15.31 -4.54
C GLY A 140 10.87 16.52 -3.90
N LEU A 141 11.14 17.76 -4.34
CA LEU A 141 10.39 18.94 -3.90
C LEU A 141 8.93 18.84 -4.33
N GLN A 142 7.99 19.13 -3.43
CA GLN A 142 6.58 19.29 -3.79
C GLN A 142 6.42 20.53 -4.68
N MET A 143 5.86 20.34 -5.87
CA MET A 143 5.65 21.40 -6.84
C MET A 143 4.18 21.73 -6.96
N GLU A 144 3.88 23.03 -6.97
CA GLU A 144 2.52 23.55 -7.13
C GLU A 144 1.81 22.94 -8.35
N PRO A 145 0.47 22.78 -8.28
CA PRO A 145 -0.34 22.55 -9.46
C PRO A 145 -0.01 23.63 -10.49
N HIS A 146 0.23 23.25 -11.75
CA HIS A 146 0.57 24.14 -12.88
C HIS A 146 2.02 24.63 -12.99
N HIS A 147 2.89 24.42 -11.99
CA HIS A 147 4.32 24.65 -12.21
C HIS A 147 4.93 23.48 -13.00
N ASP A 148 5.52 23.78 -14.16
CA ASP A 148 6.19 22.79 -15.01
C ASP A 148 7.67 22.61 -14.64
N THR A 149 8.27 23.57 -13.91
CA THR A 149 9.69 23.58 -13.58
C THR A 149 9.89 23.62 -12.06
N CYS A 150 10.76 22.76 -11.55
CA CYS A 150 11.10 22.70 -10.14
C CYS A 150 11.90 23.93 -9.71
N LEU A 151 11.43 24.63 -8.67
CA LEU A 151 12.09 25.83 -8.13
C LEU A 151 13.41 25.54 -7.41
N SER A 152 13.67 24.29 -7.02
CA SER A 152 14.89 23.90 -6.30
C SER A 152 16.01 23.41 -7.20
N CYS A 153 15.71 22.60 -8.22
CA CYS A 153 16.73 21.97 -9.07
C CYS A 153 16.57 22.25 -10.57
N GLY A 154 15.49 22.89 -11.00
CA GLY A 154 15.23 23.17 -12.42
C GLY A 154 14.63 22.00 -13.21
N TRP A 155 14.37 20.85 -12.58
CA TRP A 155 13.72 19.71 -13.24
C TRP A 155 12.37 20.08 -13.86
N ARG A 156 12.14 19.71 -15.12
CA ARG A 156 10.89 20.00 -15.83
C ARG A 156 9.99 18.77 -15.92
N ARG A 157 8.71 18.93 -15.57
CA ARG A 157 7.69 17.88 -15.73
C ARG A 157 7.61 17.49 -17.22
N PRO A 158 7.77 16.20 -17.56
CA PRO A 158 7.55 15.73 -18.92
C PRO A 158 6.09 16.00 -19.29
N LYS A 159 5.87 16.69 -20.42
CA LYS A 159 4.52 16.97 -20.90
C LYS A 159 3.91 15.66 -21.40
N TYR A 160 2.70 15.34 -20.94
CA TYR A 160 1.90 14.26 -21.54
C TYR A 160 1.73 14.57 -23.04
N GLY A 161 2.34 13.76 -23.90
CA GLY A 161 2.24 13.91 -25.36
C GLY A 161 3.57 14.13 -26.10
N GLU A 162 4.71 14.25 -25.42
CA GLU A 162 6.00 14.14 -26.11
C GLU A 162 6.22 12.67 -26.51
N ILE A 163 6.03 12.37 -27.79
CA ILE A 163 6.33 11.07 -28.38
C ILE A 163 7.85 10.93 -28.32
N GLN A 164 8.35 10.23 -27.30
CA GLN A 164 9.75 9.82 -27.27
C GLN A 164 9.92 8.71 -28.32
N VAL A 165 10.54 9.06 -29.44
CA VAL A 165 10.97 8.08 -30.44
C VAL A 165 12.26 7.44 -29.90
N VAL A 166 12.07 6.32 -29.21
CA VAL A 166 13.18 5.48 -28.74
C VAL A 166 13.32 4.32 -29.74
N GLU A 167 14.55 3.99 -30.14
CA GLU A 167 14.80 2.75 -30.89
C GLU A 167 14.41 1.56 -30.01
N GLY A 168 13.26 0.97 -30.32
CA GLY A 168 12.78 -0.24 -29.65
C GLY A 168 13.41 -1.47 -30.28
N GLU A 169 13.97 -2.35 -29.46
CA GLU A 169 14.27 -3.71 -29.88
C GLU A 169 12.96 -4.51 -29.99
N LEU A 170 12.85 -5.30 -31.06
CA LEU A 170 11.76 -6.27 -31.20
C LEU A 170 11.89 -7.32 -30.10
N ILE A 171 11.07 -7.18 -29.06
CA ILE A 171 10.86 -8.22 -28.08
C ILE A 171 9.64 -9.05 -28.50
N ASP A 172 9.74 -10.36 -28.37
CA ASP A 172 8.57 -11.22 -28.48
C ASP A 172 7.54 -10.76 -27.45
N VAL A 173 6.32 -10.50 -27.93
CA VAL A 173 5.19 -10.08 -27.11
C VAL A 173 4.69 -11.31 -26.34
N ASP A 174 5.47 -11.75 -25.37
CA ASP A 174 5.03 -12.66 -24.31
C ASP A 174 4.46 -11.84 -23.13
N PHE A 175 3.71 -10.79 -23.47
CA PHE A 175 3.16 -9.86 -22.50
C PHE A 175 2.05 -10.57 -21.71
N SER A 176 2.44 -11.07 -20.54
CA SER A 176 1.69 -10.90 -19.30
C SER A 176 0.35 -11.63 -19.18
N ILE A 177 0.23 -12.87 -19.66
CA ILE A 177 -0.82 -13.76 -19.13
C ILE A 177 -0.61 -13.97 -17.61
N ARG A 178 0.65 -14.00 -17.14
CA ARG A 178 1.00 -14.17 -15.72
C ARG A 178 0.44 -13.09 -14.78
N ASN A 179 0.38 -11.83 -15.22
CA ASN A 179 -0.09 -10.71 -14.40
C ASN A 179 -1.61 -10.45 -14.52
N ALA A 180 -2.26 -10.94 -15.58
CA ALA A 180 -3.70 -10.75 -15.78
C ALA A 180 -4.58 -11.73 -15.00
N PHE A 181 -4.00 -12.85 -14.55
CA PHE A 181 -4.71 -13.94 -13.88
C PHE A 181 -4.13 -14.19 -12.49
N GLU A 182 -4.50 -13.34 -11.53
CA GLU A 182 -4.10 -13.53 -10.14
C GLU A 182 -4.84 -14.72 -9.52
N PRO A 183 -4.12 -15.78 -9.10
CA PRO A 183 -4.73 -16.91 -8.42
C PRO A 183 -5.20 -16.50 -7.03
N ARG A 184 -6.13 -17.27 -6.49
CA ARG A 184 -6.62 -17.06 -5.12
C ARG A 184 -5.47 -17.00 -4.09
N LYS A 185 -5.58 -16.05 -3.15
CA LYS A 185 -4.69 -15.92 -1.98
C LYS A 185 -4.44 -17.27 -1.30
N GLY A 186 -3.18 -17.70 -1.28
CA GLY A 186 -2.72 -18.95 -0.67
C GLY A 186 -2.51 -20.13 -1.63
N LEU A 187 -2.86 -19.99 -2.92
CA LEU A 187 -2.60 -21.01 -3.94
C LEU A 187 -1.25 -20.71 -4.63
N ARG A 188 -0.30 -21.65 -4.52
CA ARG A 188 1.00 -21.57 -5.17
C ARG A 188 1.29 -22.90 -5.85
N ALA A 189 1.29 -22.91 -7.17
CA ALA A 189 1.68 -24.06 -7.98
C ALA A 189 2.30 -23.54 -9.29
N LYS A 190 3.32 -24.23 -9.81
CA LYS A 190 4.01 -23.83 -11.04
C LYS A 190 3.08 -23.86 -12.26
N CYS A 191 2.10 -24.75 -12.26
CA CYS A 191 1.09 -24.84 -13.32
C CYS A 191 0.12 -23.64 -13.39
N LEU A 192 0.13 -22.73 -12.41
CA LEU A 192 -0.66 -21.48 -12.44
C LEU A 192 -0.11 -20.46 -13.45
N ASP A 193 1.11 -20.68 -13.96
CA ASP A 193 1.77 -19.80 -14.92
C ASP A 193 1.11 -19.84 -16.32
N ASP A 194 0.36 -20.90 -16.64
CA ASP A 194 -0.42 -21.03 -17.88
C ASP A 194 -1.94 -21.23 -17.61
N PRO A 195 -2.70 -20.12 -17.56
CA PRO A 195 -4.16 -20.15 -17.43
C PRO A 195 -4.90 -20.88 -18.56
N ARG A 196 -4.31 -21.03 -19.75
CA ARG A 196 -4.93 -21.77 -20.86
C ARG A 196 -4.84 -23.28 -20.61
N ALA A 197 -3.68 -23.74 -20.13
CA ALA A 197 -3.50 -25.13 -19.72
C ALA A 197 -4.49 -25.49 -18.58
N ILE A 198 -4.65 -24.61 -17.58
CA ILE A 198 -5.62 -24.82 -16.50
C ILE A 198 -7.07 -24.88 -17.01
N TRP A 199 -7.44 -24.04 -17.97
CA TRP A 199 -8.76 -24.11 -18.59
C TRP A 199 -8.98 -25.44 -19.32
N ASN A 200 -8.01 -25.87 -20.14
CA ASN A 200 -8.08 -27.16 -20.84
C ASN A 200 -8.18 -28.33 -19.86
N THR A 201 -7.41 -28.30 -18.77
CA THR A 201 -7.44 -29.33 -17.73
C THR A 201 -8.74 -29.34 -16.93
N ALA A 202 -9.31 -28.16 -16.63
CA ALA A 202 -10.64 -28.06 -16.01
C ALA A 202 -11.74 -28.61 -16.94
N LEU A 203 -11.67 -28.30 -18.24
CA LEU A 203 -12.58 -28.81 -19.26
C LEU A 203 -12.48 -30.33 -19.38
N ALA A 204 -11.27 -30.88 -19.49
CA ALA A 204 -11.01 -32.32 -19.58
C ALA A 204 -11.54 -33.06 -18.34
N TYR A 205 -11.29 -32.53 -17.14
CA TYR A 205 -11.78 -33.10 -15.89
C TYR A 205 -13.31 -33.07 -15.81
N CYS A 206 -13.94 -31.97 -16.22
CA CYS A 206 -15.40 -31.84 -16.19
C CYS A 206 -16.07 -32.71 -17.24
N LEU A 207 -15.46 -32.91 -18.41
CA LEU A 207 -15.95 -33.82 -19.45
C LEU A 207 -15.83 -35.28 -19.04
N SER A 208 -14.72 -35.68 -18.40
CA SER A 208 -14.54 -37.06 -17.95
C SER A 208 -15.46 -37.44 -16.78
N ASN A 209 -15.80 -36.48 -15.92
CA ASN A 209 -16.59 -36.71 -14.71
C ASN A 209 -18.06 -36.23 -14.82
N GLY A 210 -18.41 -35.55 -15.90
CA GLY A 210 -19.74 -34.99 -16.16
C GLY A 210 -20.67 -36.01 -16.81
N ARG A 211 -21.94 -36.03 -16.39
CA ARG A 211 -22.99 -36.91 -16.96
C ARG A 211 -24.05 -36.17 -17.79
N LYS A 212 -23.93 -34.84 -17.91
CA LYS A 212 -25.00 -33.93 -18.39
C LYS A 212 -24.68 -33.26 -19.73
N GLY A 213 -23.79 -33.82 -20.54
CA GLY A 213 -23.40 -33.30 -21.86
C GLY A 213 -22.31 -32.22 -21.82
N ASP A 214 -21.89 -31.77 -23.02
CA ASP A 214 -20.75 -30.85 -23.21
C ASP A 214 -21.00 -29.46 -22.59
N GLU A 215 -22.17 -28.87 -22.85
CA GLU A 215 -22.49 -27.52 -22.38
C GLU A 215 -22.53 -27.43 -20.83
N ALA A 216 -23.07 -28.45 -20.17
CA ALA A 216 -23.10 -28.53 -18.71
C ALA A 216 -21.67 -28.70 -18.13
N SER A 217 -20.81 -29.43 -18.84
CA SER A 217 -19.41 -29.65 -18.45
C SER A 217 -18.59 -28.37 -18.60
N ARG A 218 -18.81 -27.57 -19.65
CA ARG A 218 -18.20 -26.24 -19.85
C ARG A 218 -18.61 -25.24 -18.76
N LYS A 219 -19.90 -25.19 -18.41
CA LYS A 219 -20.39 -24.35 -17.30
C LYS A 219 -19.75 -24.75 -15.96
N TRP A 220 -19.59 -26.04 -15.72
CA TRP A 220 -18.92 -26.55 -14.52
C TRP A 220 -17.42 -26.18 -14.51
N ALA A 221 -16.71 -26.39 -15.62
CA ALA A 221 -15.31 -26.01 -15.78
C ALA A 221 -15.10 -24.50 -15.55
N TYR A 222 -16.02 -23.66 -16.03
CA TYR A 222 -16.01 -22.22 -15.77
C TYR A 222 -16.15 -21.88 -14.29
N GLY A 223 -17.01 -22.60 -13.56
CA GLY A 223 -17.11 -22.46 -12.11
C GLY A 223 -15.80 -22.80 -11.38
N VAL A 224 -15.10 -23.85 -11.81
CA VAL A 224 -13.80 -24.25 -11.25
C VAL A 224 -12.72 -23.21 -11.57
N TRP A 225 -12.67 -22.75 -12.82
CA TRP A 225 -11.72 -21.74 -13.28
C TRP A 225 -11.89 -20.41 -12.53
N ARG A 226 -13.14 -19.95 -12.32
CA ARG A 226 -13.45 -18.78 -11.47
C ARG A 226 -13.09 -18.98 -10.00
N GLY A 227 -12.99 -20.23 -9.56
CA GLY A 227 -12.50 -20.57 -8.23
C GLY A 227 -11.01 -20.37 -8.03
N ILE A 228 -10.26 -20.69 -9.08
CA ILE A 228 -8.81 -20.53 -9.15
C ILE A 228 -8.48 -19.04 -9.35
N TYR A 229 -9.19 -18.38 -10.28
CA TYR A 229 -9.01 -16.98 -10.67
C TYR A 229 -10.28 -16.15 -10.38
N PRO A 230 -10.49 -15.69 -9.13
CA PRO A 230 -11.74 -15.05 -8.72
C PRO A 230 -11.98 -13.68 -9.37
N GLY A 231 -10.92 -12.95 -9.70
CA GLY A 231 -10.97 -11.59 -10.25
C GLY A 231 -10.96 -11.50 -11.78
N SER A 232 -10.61 -12.58 -12.47
CA SER A 232 -10.42 -12.56 -13.93
C SER A 232 -11.63 -13.15 -14.66
N LYS A 233 -11.89 -12.67 -15.88
CA LYS A 233 -12.84 -13.30 -16.83
C LYS A 233 -12.05 -14.21 -17.75
N LEU A 234 -12.66 -15.31 -18.20
CA LEU A 234 -12.04 -16.19 -19.19
C LEU A 234 -11.76 -15.36 -20.46
N PRO A 235 -10.56 -15.43 -21.06
CA PRO A 235 -10.29 -14.68 -22.28
C PRO A 235 -11.23 -15.08 -23.42
N TYR A 236 -11.47 -14.13 -24.32
CA TYR A 236 -12.36 -14.31 -25.45
C TYR A 236 -11.95 -15.52 -26.30
N GLY A 237 -12.92 -16.35 -26.71
CA GLY A 237 -12.70 -17.55 -27.52
C GLY A 237 -12.29 -18.83 -26.76
N LEU A 238 -11.79 -18.73 -25.53
CA LEU A 238 -11.40 -19.94 -24.76
C LEU A 238 -12.60 -20.79 -24.36
N TYR A 239 -13.76 -20.18 -24.10
CA TYR A 239 -14.96 -20.91 -23.69
C TYR A 239 -15.42 -21.92 -24.76
N GLU A 240 -15.21 -21.60 -26.03
CA GLU A 240 -15.64 -22.38 -27.19
C GLU A 240 -14.52 -23.30 -27.71
N THR A 241 -13.32 -23.22 -27.14
CA THR A 241 -12.17 -24.03 -27.58
C THR A 241 -12.45 -25.53 -27.35
N ALA A 242 -11.95 -26.36 -28.27
CA ALA A 242 -12.04 -27.81 -28.17
C ALA A 242 -11.16 -28.34 -27.02
N CYS A 243 -11.64 -29.37 -26.33
CA CYS A 243 -10.84 -30.03 -25.31
C CYS A 243 -9.69 -30.81 -25.95
N GLU A 244 -8.48 -30.67 -25.40
CA GLU A 244 -7.30 -31.43 -25.80
C GLU A 244 -6.79 -32.27 -24.61
N PRO A 245 -7.40 -33.45 -24.34
CA PRO A 245 -7.03 -34.27 -23.18
C PRO A 245 -5.57 -34.73 -23.18
N ALA A 246 -4.95 -34.85 -24.35
CA ALA A 246 -3.57 -35.29 -24.51
C ALA A 246 -2.52 -34.26 -24.03
N ARG A 247 -2.90 -32.98 -23.87
CA ARG A 247 -2.00 -31.91 -23.42
C ARG A 247 -2.06 -31.67 -21.90
N VAL A 248 -2.92 -32.37 -21.19
CA VAL A 248 -3.14 -32.20 -19.76
C VAL A 248 -1.96 -32.75 -18.96
N GLN A 249 -1.37 -31.94 -18.10
CA GLN A 249 -0.31 -32.37 -17.19
C GLN A 249 -0.90 -32.94 -15.88
N VAL A 250 -0.12 -33.81 -15.22
CA VAL A 250 -0.56 -34.51 -14.00
C VAL A 250 -0.74 -33.55 -12.81
N ASP A 251 0.12 -32.54 -12.70
CA ASP A 251 0.08 -31.52 -11.64
C ASP A 251 -1.10 -30.55 -11.79
N GLU A 252 -1.44 -30.16 -13.02
CA GLU A 252 -2.65 -29.41 -13.36
C GLU A 252 -3.91 -30.18 -12.97
N TRP A 253 -3.96 -31.48 -13.29
CA TRP A 253 -5.10 -32.33 -12.98
C TRP A 253 -5.33 -32.45 -11.47
N GLN A 254 -4.27 -32.66 -10.70
CA GLN A 254 -4.33 -32.70 -9.23
C GLN A 254 -4.74 -31.36 -8.62
N LEU A 255 -4.34 -30.23 -9.21
CA LEU A 255 -4.79 -28.91 -8.77
C LEU A 255 -6.31 -28.75 -8.96
N VAL A 256 -6.81 -29.04 -10.17
CA VAL A 256 -8.24 -28.96 -10.50
C VAL A 256 -9.07 -29.89 -9.61
N GLU A 257 -8.61 -31.13 -9.41
CA GLU A 257 -9.32 -32.10 -8.55
C GLU A 257 -9.43 -31.60 -7.09
N ARG A 258 -8.36 -31.01 -6.54
CA ARG A 258 -8.36 -30.42 -5.19
C ARG A 258 -9.36 -29.28 -5.07
N GLU A 259 -9.40 -28.37 -6.05
CA GLU A 259 -10.35 -27.27 -6.05
C GLU A 259 -11.79 -27.76 -6.23
N VAL A 260 -12.04 -28.75 -7.08
CA VAL A 260 -13.38 -29.38 -7.20
C VAL A 260 -13.84 -30.00 -5.88
N LYS A 261 -12.96 -30.74 -5.17
CA LYS A 261 -13.27 -31.31 -3.85
C LYS A 261 -13.60 -30.23 -2.82
N ARG A 262 -12.87 -29.11 -2.85
CA ARG A 262 -13.14 -27.94 -2.02
C ARG A 262 -14.50 -27.31 -2.33
N PHE A 263 -14.84 -27.12 -3.60
CA PHE A 263 -16.15 -26.58 -4.00
C PHE A 263 -17.30 -27.44 -3.49
N ARG A 264 -17.18 -28.77 -3.59
CA ARG A 264 -18.18 -29.70 -3.06
C ARG A 264 -18.34 -29.59 -1.53
N LYS A 265 -17.23 -29.50 -0.78
CA LYS A 265 -17.26 -29.28 0.68
C LYS A 265 -17.89 -27.94 1.07
N GLY A 266 -17.60 -26.87 0.31
CA GLY A 266 -18.20 -25.55 0.53
C GLY A 266 -19.70 -25.49 0.25
N SER A 267 -20.15 -26.21 -0.79
CA SER A 267 -21.58 -26.33 -1.12
C SER A 267 -22.35 -27.11 -0.06
N GLN A 268 -21.77 -28.19 0.49
CA GLN A 268 -22.39 -28.97 1.56
C GLN A 268 -22.56 -28.17 2.86
N ARG A 269 -21.59 -27.30 3.19
CA ARG A 269 -21.68 -26.39 4.35
C ARG A 269 -22.69 -25.25 4.21
N ARG A 270 -23.10 -24.90 2.98
CA ARG A 270 -24.12 -23.86 2.73
C ARG A 270 -25.54 -24.41 2.68
N ALA A 271 -25.68 -25.72 2.52
CA ALA A 271 -26.96 -26.41 2.43
C ALA A 271 -27.40 -27.07 3.76
N ALA A 272 -26.51 -27.07 4.76
CA ALA A 272 -26.78 -27.45 6.15
C ALA A 272 -26.91 -26.17 7.00
#